data_AF-A0A7K4CVZ6-F1
#
_entry.id   AF-A0A7K4CVZ6-F1
#
_cell.length_a   1.000
_cell.length_b   1.000
_cell.length_c   1.000
_cell.angle_alpha   90.00
_cell.angle_beta   90.00
_cell.angle_gamma   90.00
#
_symmetry.space_group_name_H-M   'P 1'
#
loop_
_entity.id
_entity.type
_entity.pdbx_description
1 polymer ?
#
loop_
_entity_poly.entity_id
_entity_poly.type
_entity_poly.pdbx_seq_one_letter_code
_entity_poly.pdbx_strand_id
1 'polypeptide(L)'
;MGTLLTITVDSIASGDPDLYLYDSGQAGLASSTQSGTTTETVTYLVTSSGYYYINVHPWSGLAQYRLVISTVSDDAYEENDVFANAASISSGYTYNNLRGFDNDWYRVYVYAGTILNVSITISNSQYLSAYLYNSAQSTLASDGSSSSALFLSYLITTTGYYYIQTVPSSGNRPYYSLTTTTASDDSYEENDVLSSAASLSTGTTYYNLKAFDDDWYYFYVNAGNQLNVSLTKYGSGYAYLYLYNPSESLLASWTGSSDHQSLVYHVTTAGYYYIKVDYSSGTSRYDLTSSITADSTPPGPSVDGYNTWILVFCTLSALAIVLYKGKSRIR
;
A
#
# COMPACT_ATOMS: atom_id res chain seq x y z
N MET A 1 7.09 29.93 -10.22
CA MET A 1 6.39 28.93 -11.02
C MET A 1 7.39 28.36 -12.00
N GLY A 2 7.75 27.09 -11.80
CA GLY A 2 8.52 26.28 -12.73
C GLY A 2 7.92 26.37 -14.13
N THR A 3 8.76 26.25 -15.14
CA THR A 3 8.31 26.10 -16.53
C THR A 3 9.17 25.08 -17.23
N LEU A 4 8.54 24.03 -17.74
CA LEU A 4 9.23 23.02 -18.52
C LEU A 4 9.48 23.54 -19.94
N LEU A 5 10.74 23.85 -20.24
CA LEU A 5 11.21 24.28 -21.55
C LEU A 5 11.62 23.06 -22.38
N THR A 6 10.99 22.84 -23.52
CA THR A 6 11.42 21.84 -24.52
C THR A 6 11.90 22.53 -25.78
N ILE A 7 13.09 22.15 -26.22
CA ILE A 7 13.72 22.63 -27.45
C ILE A 7 13.97 21.43 -28.33
N THR A 8 13.49 21.49 -29.56
CA THR A 8 13.61 20.42 -30.54
C THR A 8 14.22 20.97 -31.83
N VAL A 9 15.26 20.30 -32.32
CA VAL A 9 15.81 20.51 -33.67
C VAL A 9 15.39 19.29 -34.50
N ASP A 10 14.48 19.51 -35.44
CA ASP A 10 13.97 18.46 -36.32
C ASP A 10 14.02 18.86 -37.80
N SER A 11 13.43 18.04 -38.66
CA SER A 11 13.39 18.27 -40.11
C SER A 11 14.81 18.40 -40.71
N ILE A 12 15.76 17.65 -40.15
CA ILE A 12 17.17 17.67 -40.54
C ILE A 12 17.33 16.90 -41.84
N ALA A 13 17.68 17.62 -42.91
CA ALA A 13 17.81 17.02 -44.25
C ALA A 13 19.17 16.36 -44.51
N SER A 14 20.23 16.89 -43.89
CA SER A 14 21.62 16.44 -44.02
C SER A 14 22.45 17.00 -42.88
N GLY A 15 23.66 16.48 -42.69
CA GLY A 15 24.56 16.89 -41.61
C GLY A 15 24.24 16.22 -40.28
N ASP A 16 24.80 16.78 -39.22
CA ASP A 16 24.77 16.28 -37.84
C ASP A 16 24.79 17.49 -36.90
N PRO A 17 23.63 18.13 -36.63
CA PRO A 17 23.54 19.24 -35.70
C PRO A 17 23.34 18.75 -34.26
N ASP A 18 24.19 19.20 -33.34
CA ASP A 18 24.00 19.02 -31.89
C ASP A 18 23.24 20.21 -31.29
N LEU A 19 22.50 19.98 -30.21
CA LEU A 19 21.74 20.98 -29.49
C LEU A 19 22.28 21.18 -28.08
N TYR A 20 22.59 22.43 -27.70
CA TYR A 20 23.04 22.80 -26.37
C TYR A 20 22.21 23.95 -25.80
N LEU A 21 21.86 23.87 -24.52
CA LEU A 21 21.16 24.90 -23.75
C LEU A 21 22.08 25.45 -22.66
N TYR A 22 22.08 26.77 -22.51
CA TYR A 22 22.88 27.50 -21.52
C TYR A 22 22.04 28.47 -20.70
N ASP A 23 22.47 28.74 -19.47
CA ASP A 23 21.90 29.77 -18.62
C ASP A 23 22.35 31.19 -19.01
N SER A 24 21.86 32.20 -18.28
CA SER A 24 22.23 33.60 -18.52
C SER A 24 23.71 33.92 -18.29
N GLY A 25 24.42 33.11 -17.51
CA GLY A 25 25.87 33.17 -17.28
C GLY A 25 26.67 32.36 -18.30
N GLN A 26 26.02 31.79 -19.32
CA GLN A 26 26.60 30.90 -20.33
C GLN A 26 27.13 29.57 -19.78
N ALA A 27 26.69 29.15 -18.59
CA ALA A 27 26.95 27.80 -18.11
C ALA A 27 26.04 26.80 -18.85
N GLY A 28 26.59 25.65 -19.24
CA GLY A 28 25.82 24.60 -19.91
C GLY A 28 24.81 23.95 -18.96
N LEU A 29 23.57 23.84 -19.40
CA LEU A 29 22.46 23.27 -18.62
C LEU A 29 22.07 21.87 -19.10
N ALA A 30 21.97 21.70 -20.41
CA ALA A 30 21.57 20.45 -21.04
C ALA A 30 22.02 20.41 -22.50
N SER A 31 22.14 19.21 -23.05
CA SER A 31 22.48 19.01 -24.46
C SER A 31 21.87 17.73 -25.01
N SER A 32 21.79 17.67 -26.33
CA SER A 32 21.43 16.50 -27.12
C SER A 32 22.42 16.44 -28.29
N THR A 33 23.00 15.27 -28.53
CA THR A 33 24.06 15.05 -29.53
C THR A 33 23.80 13.74 -30.29
N GLN A 34 22.57 13.54 -30.74
CA GLN A 34 22.20 12.34 -31.46
C GLN A 34 22.85 12.35 -32.84
N SER A 35 23.23 11.18 -33.35
CA SER A 35 24.00 11.13 -34.59
C SER A 35 23.12 11.39 -35.84
N GLY A 36 23.69 12.15 -36.77
CA GLY A 36 23.21 12.35 -38.13
C GLY A 36 21.95 13.21 -38.20
N THR A 37 20.91 12.70 -38.87
CA THR A 37 19.66 13.44 -39.06
C THR A 37 18.61 13.12 -38.00
N THR A 38 19.02 12.56 -36.87
CA THR A 38 18.12 12.24 -35.76
C THR A 38 17.66 13.54 -35.10
N THR A 39 16.40 13.61 -34.69
CA THR A 39 15.89 14.78 -33.96
C THR A 39 16.66 14.99 -32.66
N GLU A 40 17.20 16.19 -32.47
CA GLU A 40 17.74 16.60 -31.18
C GLU A 40 16.62 17.13 -30.29
N THR A 41 16.62 16.76 -29.01
CA THR A 41 15.66 17.31 -28.06
C THR A 41 16.31 17.52 -26.70
N VAL A 42 16.20 18.75 -26.21
CA VAL A 42 16.54 19.11 -24.83
C VAL A 42 15.25 19.46 -24.12
N THR A 43 15.09 18.97 -22.89
CA THR A 43 14.08 19.49 -21.98
C THR A 43 14.73 19.89 -20.66
N TYR A 44 14.33 21.04 -20.13
CA TYR A 44 14.89 21.62 -18.91
C TYR A 44 13.80 22.32 -18.10
N LEU A 45 13.82 22.15 -16.78
CA LEU A 45 12.91 22.85 -15.87
C LEU A 45 13.50 24.20 -15.49
N VAL A 46 12.83 25.27 -15.91
CA VAL A 46 13.22 26.66 -15.65
C VAL A 46 12.62 27.09 -14.31
N THR A 47 13.46 27.24 -13.29
CA THR A 47 13.08 27.69 -11.94
C THR A 47 13.39 29.17 -11.67
N SER A 48 14.11 29.83 -12.60
CA SER A 48 14.42 31.26 -12.49
C SER A 48 14.14 32.00 -13.79
N SER A 49 13.57 33.21 -13.67
CA SER A 49 13.32 34.05 -14.82
C SER A 49 14.63 34.63 -15.37
N GLY A 50 14.81 34.61 -16.68
CA GLY A 50 15.98 35.20 -17.31
C GLY A 50 16.12 34.82 -18.78
N TYR A 51 17.25 35.21 -19.37
CA TYR A 51 17.61 34.77 -20.71
C TYR A 51 18.30 33.40 -20.64
N TYR A 52 17.89 32.51 -21.55
CA TYR A 52 18.53 31.23 -21.81
C TYR A 52 19.04 31.24 -23.25
N TYR A 53 20.19 30.63 -23.50
CA TYR A 53 20.83 30.62 -24.81
C TYR A 53 20.79 29.22 -25.41
N ILE A 54 20.44 29.15 -26.70
CA ILE A 54 20.38 27.91 -27.46
C ILE A 54 21.49 27.95 -28.51
N ASN A 55 22.33 26.92 -28.53
CA ASN A 55 23.35 26.71 -29.56
C ASN A 55 23.01 25.45 -30.35
N VAL A 56 22.74 25.60 -31.64
CA VAL A 56 22.66 24.48 -32.58
C VAL A 56 24.02 24.39 -33.28
N HIS A 57 24.85 23.46 -32.82
CA HIS A 57 26.24 23.33 -33.25
C HIS A 57 26.35 22.31 -34.40
N PRO A 58 26.90 22.66 -35.57
CA PRO A 58 27.10 21.70 -36.64
C PRO A 58 28.30 20.79 -36.32
N TRP A 59 28.05 19.63 -35.71
CA TRP A 59 29.07 18.63 -35.43
C TRP A 59 29.71 18.09 -36.73
N SER A 60 28.88 17.81 -37.73
CA SER A 60 29.35 17.38 -39.05
C SER A 60 28.45 17.87 -40.18
N GLY A 61 29.07 18.41 -41.24
CA GLY A 61 28.38 18.91 -42.41
C GLY A 61 27.50 20.13 -42.15
N LEU A 62 26.83 20.60 -43.20
CA LEU A 62 25.85 21.67 -43.10
C LEU A 62 24.45 21.07 -42.97
N ALA A 63 23.68 21.56 -42.00
CA ALA A 63 22.32 21.13 -41.74
C ALA A 63 21.33 22.26 -41.99
N GLN A 64 20.29 21.98 -42.77
CA GLN A 64 19.04 22.72 -42.70
C GLN A 64 18.15 22.04 -41.68
N TYR A 65 17.58 22.82 -40.78
CA TYR A 65 16.78 22.32 -39.66
C TYR A 65 15.62 23.25 -39.35
N ARG A 66 14.63 22.73 -38.62
CA ARG A 66 13.59 23.50 -37.96
C ARG A 66 13.84 23.49 -36.46
N LEU A 67 13.92 24.68 -35.86
CA LEU A 67 14.00 24.85 -34.41
C LEU A 67 12.60 25.11 -33.85
N VAL A 68 12.17 24.26 -32.93
CA VAL A 68 10.90 24.39 -32.22
C VAL A 68 11.20 24.59 -30.74
N ILE A 69 10.56 25.59 -30.14
CA ILE A 69 10.66 25.87 -28.72
C ILE A 69 9.24 25.86 -28.16
N SER A 70 9.02 25.07 -27.11
CA SER A 70 7.75 25.02 -26.40
C SER A 70 7.98 25.10 -24.90
N THR A 71 7.01 25.68 -24.21
CA THR A 71 7.03 25.81 -22.75
C THR A 71 5.71 25.32 -22.19
N VAL A 72 5.78 24.57 -21.10
CA VAL A 72 4.62 24.18 -20.30
C VAL A 72 4.85 24.73 -18.90
N SER A 73 4.03 25.70 -18.48
CA SER A 73 4.05 26.16 -17.09
C SER A 73 3.76 25.01 -16.17
N ASP A 74 4.32 25.04 -14.97
CA ASP A 74 4.02 24.08 -13.94
C ASP A 74 2.62 24.29 -13.34
N ASP A 75 2.22 23.49 -12.35
CA ASP A 75 0.94 23.60 -11.69
C ASP A 75 0.84 24.77 -10.69
N ALA A 76 -0.35 24.96 -10.11
CA ALA A 76 -0.67 26.13 -9.30
C ALA A 76 -0.12 26.08 -7.86
N TYR A 77 0.48 24.96 -7.46
CA TYR A 77 1.01 24.75 -6.10
C TYR A 77 2.50 25.07 -5.97
N GLU A 78 3.14 25.40 -7.08
CA GLU A 78 4.57 25.70 -7.16
C GLU A 78 4.95 27.08 -6.61
N GLU A 79 6.12 27.25 -6.00
CA GLU A 79 7.23 26.27 -5.86
C GLU A 79 7.09 25.43 -4.59
N ASN A 80 6.90 24.11 -4.73
CA ASN A 80 6.81 23.17 -3.62
C ASN A 80 7.83 22.03 -3.67
N ASP A 81 8.99 22.26 -4.31
CA ASP A 81 10.06 21.30 -4.59
C ASP A 81 10.75 20.76 -3.31
N VAL A 82 10.58 21.47 -2.18
CA VAL A 82 11.26 21.23 -0.91
C VAL A 82 10.30 21.20 0.27
N PHE A 83 10.62 20.37 1.27
CA PHE A 83 9.84 20.22 2.51
C PHE A 83 9.43 21.55 3.15
N ALA A 84 10.33 22.52 3.20
CA ALA A 84 10.09 23.83 3.82
C ALA A 84 8.98 24.63 3.11
N ASN A 85 8.75 24.37 1.83
CA ASN A 85 7.78 25.05 0.98
C ASN A 85 6.54 24.18 0.68
N ALA A 86 6.34 23.08 1.42
CA ALA A 86 5.24 22.15 1.17
C ALA A 86 3.89 22.87 1.02
N ALA A 87 3.23 22.64 -0.12
CA ALA A 87 1.96 23.24 -0.46
C ALA A 87 0.87 22.75 0.51
N SER A 88 0.06 23.69 1.03
CA SER A 88 -0.98 23.34 2.00
C SER A 88 -2.22 22.81 1.31
N ILE A 89 -2.65 21.61 1.69
CA ILE A 89 -3.85 20.96 1.19
C ILE A 89 -4.78 20.57 2.35
N SER A 90 -6.03 20.25 2.02
CA SER A 90 -7.08 19.86 2.95
C SER A 90 -7.56 18.44 2.67
N SER A 91 -7.82 17.69 3.75
CA SER A 91 -8.49 16.38 3.66
C SER A 91 -9.89 16.52 3.10
N GLY A 92 -10.32 15.54 2.31
CA GLY A 92 -11.64 15.47 1.67
C GLY A 92 -11.73 16.12 0.28
N TYR A 93 -10.61 16.63 -0.26
CA TYR A 93 -10.57 17.27 -1.58
C TYR A 93 -9.63 16.51 -2.53
N THR A 94 -9.99 16.54 -3.81
CA THR A 94 -9.13 16.10 -4.91
C THR A 94 -8.50 17.31 -5.59
N TYR A 95 -7.18 17.33 -5.60
CA TYR A 95 -6.34 18.30 -6.27
C TYR A 95 -5.99 17.76 -7.65
N ASN A 96 -6.48 18.41 -8.70
CA ASN A 96 -6.34 17.95 -10.09
C ASN A 96 -5.32 18.81 -10.85
N ASN A 97 -4.87 18.28 -12.00
CA ASN A 97 -3.92 18.95 -12.91
C ASN A 97 -2.56 19.26 -12.25
N LEU A 98 -2.13 18.38 -11.35
CA LEU A 98 -0.80 18.46 -10.74
C LEU A 98 0.25 17.90 -11.70
N ARG A 99 1.48 18.39 -11.61
CA ARG A 99 2.55 18.11 -12.57
C ARG A 99 3.85 17.82 -11.82
N GLY A 100 4.28 16.56 -11.84
CA GLY A 100 5.56 16.17 -11.25
C GLY A 100 6.71 16.45 -12.23
N PHE A 101 7.02 17.71 -12.47
CA PHE A 101 8.21 18.08 -13.23
C PHE A 101 9.48 18.00 -12.38
N ASP A 102 9.31 18.13 -11.06
CA ASP A 102 10.29 17.80 -10.02
C ASP A 102 9.61 17.12 -8.82
N ASN A 103 10.14 17.31 -7.60
CA ASN A 103 9.65 16.66 -6.40
C ASN A 103 8.64 17.53 -5.66
N ASP A 104 7.36 17.23 -5.74
CA ASP A 104 6.35 18.06 -5.09
C ASP A 104 6.16 17.67 -3.61
N TRP A 105 6.18 18.66 -2.72
CA TRP A 105 5.83 18.51 -1.31
C TRP A 105 4.46 19.11 -1.01
N TYR A 106 3.63 18.37 -0.30
CA TYR A 106 2.34 18.81 0.22
C TYR A 106 2.28 18.60 1.74
N ARG A 107 1.45 19.38 2.43
CA ARG A 107 1.13 19.17 3.85
C ARG A 107 -0.36 19.21 4.11
N VAL A 108 -0.82 18.32 5.00
CA VAL A 108 -2.21 18.21 5.43
C VAL A 108 -2.26 18.16 6.96
N TYR A 109 -3.21 18.86 7.56
CA TYR A 109 -3.42 18.83 9.01
C TYR A 109 -4.38 17.71 9.37
N VAL A 110 -3.98 16.84 10.30
CA VAL A 110 -4.73 15.63 10.68
C VAL A 110 -4.73 15.44 12.20
N TYR A 111 -5.81 14.86 12.71
CA TYR A 111 -6.00 14.61 14.15
C TYR A 111 -5.54 13.20 14.54
N ALA A 112 -5.04 13.08 15.77
CA ALA A 112 -4.69 11.79 16.35
C ALA A 112 -5.90 10.84 16.42
N GLY A 113 -5.67 9.54 16.24
CA GLY A 113 -6.69 8.49 16.19
C GLY A 113 -7.47 8.44 14.87
N THR A 114 -6.91 9.00 13.80
CA THR A 114 -7.49 8.89 12.45
C THR A 114 -6.49 8.31 11.49
N ILE A 115 -6.96 7.61 10.47
CA ILE A 115 -6.12 7.11 9.39
C ILE A 115 -6.11 8.15 8.27
N LEU A 116 -4.92 8.59 7.92
CA LEU A 116 -4.70 9.39 6.72
C LEU A 116 -4.51 8.46 5.53
N ASN A 117 -5.45 8.51 4.59
CA ASN A 117 -5.35 7.86 3.30
C ASN A 117 -4.92 8.88 2.24
N VAL A 118 -3.93 8.52 1.44
CA VAL A 118 -3.43 9.32 0.32
C VAL A 118 -3.60 8.50 -0.94
N SER A 119 -4.34 9.04 -1.92
CA SER A 119 -4.50 8.43 -3.23
C SER A 119 -3.99 9.39 -4.30
N ILE A 120 -3.10 8.87 -5.15
CA ILE A 120 -2.58 9.60 -6.31
C ILE A 120 -2.97 8.83 -7.56
N THR A 121 -3.56 9.51 -8.54
CA THR A 121 -3.89 8.92 -9.85
C THR A 121 -3.05 9.59 -10.92
N ILE A 122 -2.39 8.80 -11.75
CA ILE A 122 -1.47 9.25 -12.81
C ILE A 122 -2.17 9.09 -14.16
N SER A 123 -2.20 10.16 -14.94
CA SER A 123 -3.03 10.27 -16.15
C SER A 123 -2.26 10.10 -17.47
N ASN A 124 -0.92 10.15 -17.44
CA ASN A 124 -0.07 10.11 -18.63
C ASN A 124 0.93 8.95 -18.63
N SER A 125 0.72 7.92 -17.80
CA SER A 125 1.52 6.69 -17.75
C SER A 125 3.02 6.89 -17.48
N GLN A 126 3.38 7.99 -16.82
CA GLN A 126 4.74 8.28 -16.38
C GLN A 126 4.92 7.81 -14.94
N TYR A 127 6.13 7.35 -14.58
CA TYR A 127 6.36 6.74 -13.28
C TYR A 127 6.57 7.78 -12.18
N LEU A 128 5.90 7.57 -11.06
CA LEU A 128 5.92 8.40 -9.85
C LEU A 128 6.04 7.51 -8.61
N SER A 129 6.70 7.99 -7.57
CA SER A 129 6.69 7.41 -6.22
C SER A 129 6.10 8.41 -5.24
N ALA A 130 5.56 7.91 -4.12
CA ALA A 130 4.98 8.76 -3.07
C ALA A 130 5.47 8.31 -1.68
N TYR A 131 5.68 9.29 -0.81
CA TYR A 131 6.15 9.10 0.55
C TYR A 131 5.33 9.97 1.51
N LEU A 132 5.02 9.44 2.69
CA LEU A 132 4.39 10.17 3.79
C LEU A 132 5.41 10.36 4.92
N TYR A 133 5.49 11.56 5.46
CA TYR A 133 6.40 11.92 6.54
C TYR A 133 5.68 12.60 7.70
N ASN A 134 6.24 12.45 8.90
CA ASN A 134 5.91 13.30 10.04
C ASN A 134 6.67 14.65 9.96
N SER A 135 6.41 15.54 10.93
CA SER A 135 7.08 16.84 11.04
C SER A 135 8.58 16.78 11.32
N ALA A 136 9.09 15.64 11.80
CA ALA A 136 10.52 15.37 11.97
C ALA A 136 11.18 14.74 10.73
N GLN A 137 10.47 14.70 9.59
CA GLN A 137 10.92 14.09 8.32
C GLN A 137 11.23 12.59 8.42
N SER A 138 10.66 11.89 9.41
CA SER A 138 10.69 10.42 9.41
C SER A 138 9.62 9.91 8.46
N THR A 139 9.99 8.98 7.57
CA THR A 139 9.06 8.31 6.67
C THR A 139 8.13 7.41 7.48
N LEU A 140 6.83 7.53 7.22
CA LEU A 140 5.74 6.79 7.87
C LEU A 140 5.14 5.74 6.95
N ALA A 141 5.00 6.07 5.66
CA ALA A 141 4.53 5.17 4.62
C ALA A 141 5.17 5.55 3.28
N SER A 142 5.24 4.60 2.35
CA SER A 142 5.73 4.82 1.00
C SER A 142 5.09 3.86 0.02
N ASP A 143 4.89 4.31 -1.22
CA ASP A 143 4.46 3.50 -2.35
C ASP A 143 5.33 3.89 -3.55
N GLY A 144 5.94 2.87 -4.18
CA GLY A 144 7.06 3.05 -5.08
C GLY A 144 6.69 2.87 -6.55
N SER A 145 7.19 3.78 -7.38
CA SER A 145 7.27 3.70 -8.85
C SER A 145 6.09 3.00 -9.55
N SER A 146 4.95 3.69 -9.57
CA SER A 146 3.77 3.31 -10.35
C SER A 146 3.54 4.29 -11.50
N SER A 147 2.92 3.82 -12.58
CA SER A 147 2.52 4.66 -13.72
C SER A 147 1.01 4.88 -13.80
N SER A 148 0.23 4.38 -12.83
CA SER A 148 -1.24 4.45 -12.86
C SER A 148 -1.83 5.03 -11.59
N ALA A 149 -1.49 4.46 -10.43
CA ALA A 149 -1.97 4.93 -9.14
C ALA A 149 -0.97 4.57 -8.03
N LEU A 150 -0.96 5.39 -6.98
CA LEU A 150 -0.25 5.16 -5.73
C LEU A 150 -1.23 5.32 -4.56
N PHE A 151 -1.01 4.54 -3.51
CA PHE A 151 -1.83 4.57 -2.30
C PHE A 151 -0.98 4.47 -1.04
N LEU A 152 -1.18 5.41 -0.11
CA LEU A 152 -0.58 5.39 1.22
C LEU A 152 -1.70 5.38 2.26
N SER A 153 -1.54 4.63 3.34
CA SER A 153 -2.41 4.65 4.51
C SER A 153 -1.54 4.68 5.76
N TYR A 154 -1.90 5.50 6.75
CA TYR A 154 -1.17 5.59 8.01
C TYR A 154 -2.04 6.09 9.15
N LEU A 155 -1.97 5.41 10.29
CA LEU A 155 -2.65 5.80 11.52
C LEU A 155 -1.92 6.93 12.24
N ILE A 156 -2.64 8.01 12.48
CA ILE A 156 -2.10 9.26 13.01
C ILE A 156 -2.10 9.19 14.53
N THR A 157 -0.91 9.06 15.12
CA THR A 157 -0.75 8.98 16.59
C THR A 157 -0.63 10.34 17.26
N THR A 158 -0.26 11.38 16.51
CA THR A 158 -0.08 12.75 17.03
C THR A 158 -0.80 13.75 16.14
N THR A 159 -1.62 14.60 16.74
CA THR A 159 -2.31 15.67 16.00
C THR A 159 -1.29 16.66 15.44
N GLY A 160 -1.36 16.96 14.14
CA GLY A 160 -0.44 17.91 13.51
C GLY A 160 -0.42 17.86 11.98
N TYR A 161 0.60 18.47 11.40
CA TYR A 161 0.85 18.40 9.96
C TYR A 161 1.64 17.15 9.58
N TYR A 162 1.15 16.48 8.55
CA TYR A 162 1.80 15.37 7.87
C TYR A 162 2.12 15.79 6.44
N TYR A 163 3.22 15.25 5.90
CA TYR A 163 3.81 15.72 4.66
C TYR A 163 3.83 14.62 3.62
N ILE A 164 3.36 14.91 2.42
CA ILE A 164 3.35 14.00 1.29
C ILE A 164 4.39 14.50 0.30
N GLN A 165 5.29 13.62 -0.14
CA GLN A 165 6.24 13.91 -1.19
C GLN A 165 5.92 13.04 -2.40
N THR A 166 5.80 13.64 -3.57
CA THR A 166 5.83 12.95 -4.86
C THR A 166 7.23 13.06 -5.47
N VAL A 167 7.72 11.96 -6.03
CA VAL A 167 9.04 11.88 -6.66
C VAL A 167 8.89 11.24 -8.05
N PRO A 168 9.01 11.99 -9.15
CA PRO A 168 9.00 11.42 -10.48
C PRO A 168 10.26 10.59 -10.71
N SER A 169 10.09 9.45 -11.37
CA SER A 169 11.25 8.65 -11.81
C SER A 169 12.10 9.46 -12.79
N SER A 170 13.42 9.23 -12.82
CA SER A 170 14.32 9.99 -13.70
C SER A 170 13.80 10.10 -15.14
N GLY A 171 13.69 11.33 -15.65
CA GLY A 171 13.19 11.64 -16.99
C GLY A 171 11.67 11.55 -17.17
N ASN A 172 10.92 11.11 -16.15
CA ASN A 172 9.47 11.07 -16.17
C ASN A 172 8.88 12.41 -15.74
N ARG A 173 7.69 12.71 -16.28
CA ARG A 173 6.96 13.97 -16.03
C ARG A 173 5.48 13.69 -15.81
N PRO A 174 5.11 13.01 -14.71
CA PRO A 174 3.74 12.58 -14.46
C PRO A 174 2.78 13.75 -14.32
N TYR A 175 1.61 13.58 -14.94
CA TYR A 175 0.44 14.41 -14.68
C TYR A 175 -0.46 13.62 -13.75
N TYR A 176 -0.77 14.17 -12.59
CA TYR A 176 -1.48 13.43 -11.56
C TYR A 176 -2.56 14.27 -10.88
N SER A 177 -3.39 13.56 -10.12
CA SER A 177 -4.25 14.14 -9.11
C SER A 177 -3.91 13.54 -7.74
N LEU A 178 -4.11 14.33 -6.70
CA LEU A 178 -3.86 13.96 -5.30
C LEU A 178 -5.15 14.11 -4.50
N THR A 179 -5.54 13.06 -3.79
CA THR A 179 -6.65 13.09 -2.84
C THR A 179 -6.15 12.64 -1.49
N THR A 180 -6.50 13.38 -0.45
CA THR A 180 -6.32 12.93 0.93
C THR A 180 -7.67 12.76 1.59
N THR A 181 -7.87 11.68 2.33
CA THR A 181 -9.07 11.46 3.15
C THR A 181 -8.65 10.99 4.53
N THR A 182 -9.52 11.24 5.50
CA THR A 182 -9.34 10.77 6.88
C THR A 182 -10.47 9.84 7.25
N ALA A 183 -10.15 8.67 7.77
CA ALA A 183 -11.11 7.76 8.36
C ALA A 183 -10.85 7.68 9.88
N SER A 184 -11.89 7.46 10.68
CA SER A 184 -11.68 6.99 12.04
C SER A 184 -11.46 5.49 12.01
N ASP A 185 -10.58 5.00 12.87
CA ASP A 185 -10.45 3.57 13.08
C ASP A 185 -11.50 3.02 14.06
N ASP A 186 -11.45 1.74 14.39
CA ASP A 186 -12.20 1.18 15.51
C ASP A 186 -11.53 1.44 16.87
N SER A 187 -12.16 0.99 17.95
CA SER A 187 -11.76 1.35 19.32
C SER A 187 -10.61 0.50 19.87
N TYR A 188 -10.12 -0.50 19.13
CA TYR A 188 -9.09 -1.43 19.59
C TYR A 188 -7.68 -1.06 19.14
N GLU A 189 -7.57 -0.10 18.22
CA GLU A 189 -6.29 0.43 17.77
C GLU A 189 -5.52 1.18 18.87
N GLU A 190 -4.19 1.16 18.87
CA GLU A 190 -3.27 0.62 17.84
C GLU A 190 -2.92 -0.86 18.12
N ASN A 191 -3.36 -1.79 17.27
CA ASN A 191 -3.11 -3.23 17.44
C ASN A 191 -2.43 -3.91 16.24
N ASP A 192 -1.68 -3.14 15.46
CA ASP A 192 -0.98 -3.52 14.21
C ASP A 192 0.09 -4.61 14.37
N VAL A 193 0.60 -4.77 15.60
CA VAL A 193 1.69 -5.70 15.92
C VAL A 193 1.35 -6.57 17.12
N LEU A 194 1.91 -7.79 17.13
CA LEU A 194 1.69 -8.76 18.21
C LEU A 194 1.95 -8.18 19.62
N SER A 195 2.96 -7.33 19.79
CA SER A 195 3.30 -6.71 21.09
C SER A 195 2.28 -5.69 21.59
N SER A 196 1.42 -5.16 20.72
CA SER A 196 0.32 -4.25 21.07
C SER A 196 -1.06 -4.88 20.86
N ALA A 197 -1.13 -6.20 20.69
CA ALA A 197 -2.39 -6.91 20.47
C ALA A 197 -3.48 -6.51 21.47
N ALA A 198 -4.71 -6.31 20.99
CA ALA A 198 -5.83 -5.90 21.82
C ALA A 198 -6.48 -7.09 22.55
N SER A 199 -6.84 -6.89 23.83
CA SER A 199 -7.45 -7.97 24.63
C SER A 199 -8.92 -8.15 24.28
N LEU A 200 -9.33 -9.38 24.00
CA LEU A 200 -10.73 -9.76 23.78
C LEU A 200 -11.24 -10.67 24.90
N SER A 201 -12.55 -10.61 25.11
CA SER A 201 -13.31 -11.56 25.93
C SER A 201 -13.89 -12.64 25.04
N THR A 202 -13.68 -13.90 25.40
CA THR A 202 -14.28 -15.03 24.69
C THR A 202 -15.80 -15.09 24.92
N GLY A 203 -16.54 -15.60 23.94
CA GLY A 203 -18.00 -15.66 23.94
C GLY A 203 -18.67 -14.35 23.53
N THR A 204 -17.90 -13.34 23.12
CA THR A 204 -18.40 -12.04 22.65
C THR A 204 -18.13 -11.90 21.16
N THR A 205 -19.11 -11.36 20.42
CA THR A 205 -18.91 -10.90 19.05
C THR A 205 -18.58 -9.40 19.08
N TYR A 206 -17.45 -9.06 18.48
CA TYR A 206 -16.98 -7.70 18.29
C TYR A 206 -17.42 -7.26 16.89
N TYR A 207 -18.23 -6.20 16.83
CA TYR A 207 -18.89 -5.75 15.61
C TYR A 207 -18.22 -4.51 15.03
N ASN A 208 -18.24 -4.38 13.70
CA ASN A 208 -17.76 -3.21 12.96
C ASN A 208 -16.29 -2.84 13.27
N LEU A 209 -15.45 -3.85 13.50
CA LEU A 209 -14.00 -3.66 13.48
C LEU A 209 -13.56 -3.25 12.08
N LYS A 210 -12.43 -2.56 11.96
CA LYS A 210 -11.96 -1.98 10.71
C LYS A 210 -10.50 -2.36 10.53
N ALA A 211 -10.25 -3.21 9.54
CA ALA A 211 -8.89 -3.59 9.21
C ALA A 211 -8.40 -2.67 8.08
N PHE A 212 -7.64 -1.65 8.46
CA PHE A 212 -6.88 -0.82 7.52
C PHE A 212 -5.41 -1.25 7.44
N ASP A 213 -4.95 -2.04 8.41
CA ASP A 213 -3.66 -2.72 8.48
C ASP A 213 -3.81 -4.10 9.17
N ASP A 214 -2.88 -4.50 10.05
CA ASP A 214 -2.75 -5.86 10.60
C ASP A 214 -3.29 -5.93 12.04
N ASP A 215 -4.56 -6.27 12.23
CA ASP A 215 -5.14 -6.24 13.58
C ASP A 215 -4.80 -7.49 14.41
N TRP A 216 -4.04 -7.32 15.50
CA TRP A 216 -3.73 -8.38 16.46
C TRP A 216 -4.63 -8.35 17.68
N TYR A 217 -5.09 -9.51 18.11
CA TYR A 217 -5.90 -9.70 19.31
C TYR A 217 -5.42 -10.85 20.17
N TYR A 218 -5.74 -10.84 21.46
CA TYR A 218 -5.39 -11.95 22.35
C TYR A 218 -6.46 -12.23 23.41
N PHE A 219 -6.52 -13.49 23.87
CA PHE A 219 -7.36 -13.93 24.97
C PHE A 219 -6.80 -15.21 25.59
N TYR A 220 -7.18 -15.50 26.84
CA TYR A 220 -6.69 -16.67 27.56
C TYR A 220 -7.59 -17.89 27.32
N VAL A 221 -7.00 -19.06 27.08
CA VAL A 221 -7.72 -20.32 26.93
C VAL A 221 -7.10 -21.40 27.79
N ASN A 222 -7.93 -22.24 28.41
CA ASN A 222 -7.46 -23.38 29.20
C ASN A 222 -7.19 -24.61 28.32
N ALA A 223 -6.20 -25.42 28.72
CA ALA A 223 -5.96 -26.73 28.13
C ALA A 223 -7.21 -27.63 28.22
N GLY A 224 -7.45 -28.41 27.17
CA GLY A 224 -8.61 -29.29 27.06
C GLY A 224 -9.90 -28.57 26.63
N ASN A 225 -9.83 -27.31 26.19
CA ASN A 225 -10.99 -26.64 25.58
C ASN A 225 -10.87 -26.62 24.06
N GLN A 226 -12.01 -26.56 23.37
CA GLN A 226 -12.04 -26.27 21.94
C GLN A 226 -12.22 -24.75 21.75
N LEU A 227 -11.28 -24.15 21.05
CA LEU A 227 -11.33 -22.76 20.61
C LEU A 227 -11.94 -22.70 19.21
N ASN A 228 -12.96 -21.87 19.02
CA ASN A 228 -13.51 -21.53 17.72
C ASN A 228 -13.33 -20.03 17.50
N VAL A 229 -12.72 -19.64 16.38
CA VAL A 229 -12.56 -18.25 15.97
C VAL A 229 -13.26 -18.07 14.64
N SER A 230 -14.16 -17.10 14.55
CA SER A 230 -14.86 -16.78 13.31
C SER A 230 -14.76 -15.30 12.98
N LEU A 231 -14.56 -15.02 11.71
CA LEU A 231 -14.52 -13.68 11.15
C LEU A 231 -15.57 -13.55 10.04
N THR A 232 -16.33 -12.47 10.05
CA THR A 232 -17.24 -12.09 8.95
C THR A 232 -16.81 -10.74 8.40
N LYS A 233 -16.34 -10.72 7.15
CA LYS A 233 -15.91 -9.51 6.44
C LYS A 233 -17.07 -8.86 5.70
N TYR A 234 -17.05 -7.53 5.65
CA TYR A 234 -17.93 -6.69 4.86
C TYR A 234 -17.10 -5.77 3.95
N GLY A 235 -17.39 -5.80 2.64
CA GLY A 235 -16.69 -4.99 1.65
C GLY A 235 -15.94 -5.84 0.62
N SER A 236 -15.33 -5.16 -0.35
CA SER A 236 -14.69 -5.79 -1.51
C SER A 236 -13.24 -6.23 -1.29
N GLY A 237 -12.66 -5.96 -0.11
CA GLY A 237 -11.28 -6.35 0.20
C GLY A 237 -11.09 -7.84 0.54
N TYR A 238 -9.84 -8.22 0.82
CA TYR A 238 -9.48 -9.54 1.33
C TYR A 238 -9.02 -9.45 2.79
N ALA A 239 -9.63 -10.27 3.65
CA ALA A 239 -9.19 -10.48 5.04
C ALA A 239 -8.59 -11.88 5.13
N TYR A 240 -7.47 -12.04 5.82
CA TYR A 240 -6.92 -13.34 6.17
C TYR A 240 -6.88 -13.50 7.69
N LEU A 241 -7.34 -14.64 8.18
CA LEU A 241 -7.43 -14.93 9.60
C LEU A 241 -6.35 -15.92 10.01
N TYR A 242 -5.56 -15.60 11.03
CA TYR A 242 -4.51 -16.47 11.57
C TYR A 242 -4.70 -16.66 13.07
N LEU A 243 -4.40 -17.86 13.56
CA LEU A 243 -4.43 -18.24 14.97
C LEU A 243 -3.04 -18.70 15.40
N TYR A 244 -2.49 -18.08 16.44
CA TYR A 244 -1.20 -18.38 17.02
C TYR A 244 -1.33 -18.90 18.46
N ASN A 245 -0.37 -19.73 18.86
CA ASN A 245 -0.29 -20.28 20.21
C ASN A 245 0.43 -19.32 21.20
N PRO A 246 0.50 -19.66 22.50
CA PRO A 246 1.22 -18.85 23.49
C PRO A 246 2.73 -18.69 23.25
N SER A 247 3.32 -19.55 22.43
CA SER A 247 4.72 -19.47 21.98
C SER A 247 4.83 -18.76 20.62
N GLU A 248 3.80 -18.02 20.20
CA GLU A 248 3.75 -17.21 18.96
C GLU A 248 3.91 -18.03 17.67
N SER A 249 3.69 -19.35 17.74
CA SER A 249 3.72 -20.23 16.57
C SER A 249 2.34 -20.31 15.92
N LEU A 250 2.29 -20.19 14.59
CA LEU A 250 1.06 -20.32 13.81
C LEU A 250 0.47 -21.73 13.98
N LEU A 251 -0.80 -21.80 14.35
CA LEU A 251 -1.56 -23.05 14.51
C LEU A 251 -2.48 -23.34 13.34
N ALA A 252 -3.19 -22.31 12.88
CA ALA A 252 -4.18 -22.41 11.82
C ALA A 252 -4.33 -21.07 11.12
N SER A 253 -4.73 -21.11 9.85
CA SER A 253 -4.97 -19.92 9.05
C SER A 253 -6.08 -20.13 8.04
N TRP A 254 -6.78 -19.07 7.69
CA TRP A 254 -7.72 -19.00 6.60
C TRP A 254 -7.30 -17.87 5.65
N THR A 255 -6.83 -18.22 4.46
CA THR A 255 -6.39 -17.27 3.43
C THR A 255 -7.28 -17.28 2.18
N GLY A 256 -8.46 -17.90 2.27
CA GLY A 256 -9.43 -17.96 1.18
C GLY A 256 -10.24 -16.66 1.04
N SER A 257 -10.87 -16.47 -0.12
CA SER A 257 -11.65 -15.26 -0.45
C SER A 257 -13.08 -15.24 0.13
N SER A 258 -13.39 -16.10 1.10
CA SER A 258 -14.72 -16.16 1.71
C SER A 258 -14.92 -14.98 2.65
N ASP A 259 -16.11 -14.37 2.59
CA ASP A 259 -16.50 -13.35 3.56
C ASP A 259 -16.67 -13.93 4.97
N HIS A 260 -16.98 -15.22 5.08
CA HIS A 260 -17.09 -15.91 6.37
C HIS A 260 -15.94 -16.90 6.53
N GLN A 261 -15.20 -16.78 7.63
CA GLN A 261 -14.01 -17.57 7.93
C GLN A 261 -14.17 -18.18 9.31
N SER A 262 -13.72 -19.42 9.49
CA SER A 262 -13.81 -20.12 10.77
C SER A 262 -12.62 -21.04 10.97
N LEU A 263 -11.99 -20.93 12.13
CA LEU A 263 -10.90 -21.78 12.60
C LEU A 263 -11.33 -22.48 13.88
N VAL A 264 -11.05 -23.78 13.97
CA VAL A 264 -11.32 -24.60 15.16
C VAL A 264 -10.02 -25.24 15.61
N TYR A 265 -9.72 -25.16 16.90
CA TYR A 265 -8.49 -25.70 17.47
C TYR A 265 -8.73 -26.33 18.85
N HIS A 266 -8.22 -27.54 19.06
CA HIS A 266 -8.22 -28.19 20.37
C HIS A 266 -6.99 -27.73 21.17
N VAL A 267 -7.22 -27.01 22.26
CA VAL A 267 -6.18 -26.38 23.08
C VAL A 267 -5.45 -27.42 23.92
N THR A 268 -4.16 -27.60 23.65
CA THR A 268 -3.30 -28.57 24.36
C THR A 268 -2.55 -27.95 25.53
N THR A 269 -2.30 -26.64 25.48
CA THR A 269 -1.54 -25.90 26.51
C THR A 269 -2.36 -24.67 26.90
N ALA A 270 -2.54 -24.47 28.20
CA ALA A 270 -3.22 -23.26 28.68
C ALA A 270 -2.34 -22.04 28.46
N GLY A 271 -2.92 -20.92 28.08
CA GLY A 271 -2.19 -19.68 27.86
C GLY A 271 -2.94 -18.66 27.02
N TYR A 272 -2.24 -17.58 26.66
CA TYR A 272 -2.76 -16.57 25.75
C TYR A 272 -2.60 -17.02 24.30
N TYR A 273 -3.71 -17.10 23.59
CA TYR A 273 -3.76 -17.35 22.16
C TYR A 273 -3.96 -16.02 21.45
N TYR A 274 -3.39 -15.91 20.26
CA TYR A 274 -3.41 -14.67 19.49
C TYR A 274 -4.12 -14.88 18.16
N ILE A 275 -4.91 -13.90 17.76
CA ILE A 275 -5.51 -13.80 16.43
C ILE A 275 -4.76 -12.68 15.69
N LYS A 276 -4.44 -12.92 14.42
CA LYS A 276 -4.09 -11.85 13.47
C LYS A 276 -5.16 -11.80 12.39
N VAL A 277 -5.68 -10.61 12.12
CA VAL A 277 -6.47 -10.31 10.92
C VAL A 277 -5.57 -9.51 9.99
N ASP A 278 -5.13 -10.12 8.90
CA ASP A 278 -4.25 -9.48 7.91
C ASP A 278 -5.08 -8.97 6.74
N TYR A 279 -4.87 -7.70 6.39
CA TYR A 279 -5.58 -7.03 5.32
C TYR A 279 -4.71 -6.80 4.10
N SER A 280 -4.95 -7.57 3.02
CA SER A 280 -4.08 -7.50 1.84
C SER A 280 -4.51 -6.49 0.77
N SER A 281 -5.75 -5.97 0.81
CA SER A 281 -6.20 -4.83 -0.02
C SER A 281 -7.66 -4.42 0.21
N GLY A 282 -7.95 -3.12 0.04
CA GLY A 282 -9.31 -2.53 0.06
C GLY A 282 -9.75 -2.07 1.45
N THR A 283 -10.85 -1.32 1.54
CA THR A 283 -11.49 -1.00 2.83
C THR A 283 -12.40 -2.15 3.22
N SER A 284 -12.19 -2.77 4.38
CA SER A 284 -13.22 -3.66 4.92
C SER A 284 -13.42 -3.52 6.40
N ARG A 285 -14.70 -3.62 6.73
CA ARG A 285 -15.15 -3.85 8.09
C ARG A 285 -15.23 -5.33 8.32
N TYR A 286 -15.10 -5.77 9.55
CA TYR A 286 -15.36 -7.15 9.89
C TYR A 286 -15.94 -7.25 11.30
N ASP A 287 -16.59 -8.38 11.52
CA ASP A 287 -16.99 -8.83 12.85
C ASP A 287 -16.10 -10.01 13.24
N LEU A 288 -15.66 -10.03 14.49
CA LEU A 288 -14.80 -11.09 15.03
C LEU A 288 -15.47 -11.73 16.25
N THR A 289 -15.46 -13.06 16.30
CA THR A 289 -15.93 -13.81 17.46
C THR A 289 -14.91 -14.87 17.83
N SER A 290 -14.51 -14.91 19.09
CA SER A 290 -13.81 -16.04 19.69
C SER A 290 -14.75 -16.72 20.68
N SER A 291 -14.89 -18.04 20.62
CA SER A 291 -15.71 -18.80 21.56
C SER A 291 -14.97 -20.04 22.02
N ILE A 292 -15.12 -20.34 23.31
CA ILE A 292 -14.52 -21.50 23.94
C ILE A 292 -15.66 -22.45 24.30
N THR A 293 -15.58 -23.68 23.79
CA THR A 293 -16.44 -24.77 24.23
C THR A 293 -15.61 -25.69 25.09
N ALA A 294 -16.07 -25.99 26.31
CA ALA A 294 -15.46 -27.04 27.12
C ALA A 294 -15.56 -28.35 26.32
N ASP A 295 -14.42 -28.98 26.04
CA ASP A 295 -14.44 -30.30 25.43
C ASP A 295 -14.98 -31.26 26.48
N SER A 296 -16.27 -31.62 26.35
CA SER A 296 -16.92 -32.55 27.26
C SER A 296 -16.61 -34.00 26.91
N THR A 297 -15.70 -34.26 25.96
CA THR A 297 -15.22 -35.63 25.78
C THR A 297 -14.39 -36.01 27.01
N PRO A 298 -14.82 -37.00 27.82
CA PRO A 298 -13.94 -37.56 28.84
C PRO A 298 -12.67 -38.04 28.12
N PRO A 299 -11.49 -38.01 28.76
CA PRO A 299 -10.33 -38.70 28.21
C PRO A 299 -10.77 -40.12 27.93
N GLY A 300 -10.87 -40.48 26.65
CA GLY A 300 -11.18 -41.84 26.26
C GLY A 300 -10.17 -42.75 26.97
N PRO A 301 -10.59 -43.88 27.56
CA PRO A 301 -9.64 -44.79 28.17
C PRO A 301 -8.53 -45.09 27.16
N SER A 302 -7.28 -44.98 27.58
CA SER A 302 -6.14 -45.37 26.75
C SER A 302 -6.33 -46.83 26.36
N VAL A 303 -6.71 -47.07 25.10
CA VAL A 303 -6.82 -48.43 24.58
C VAL A 303 -5.45 -48.84 24.07
N ASP A 304 -4.69 -49.47 24.96
CA ASP A 304 -3.59 -50.34 24.56
C ASP A 304 -4.18 -51.51 23.76
N GLY A 305 -3.65 -51.73 22.56
CA GLY A 305 -3.65 -53.03 21.90
C GLY A 305 -5.00 -53.66 21.52
N TYR A 306 -5.30 -53.56 20.22
CA TYR A 306 -6.14 -54.46 19.42
C TYR A 306 -7.67 -54.27 19.39
N ASN A 307 -8.14 -54.18 18.14
CA ASN A 307 -9.48 -54.38 17.59
C ASN A 307 -10.62 -53.46 18.07
N THR A 308 -10.83 -52.44 17.25
CA THR A 308 -11.98 -51.53 17.21
C THR A 308 -13.33 -52.26 17.28
N TRP A 309 -14.14 -51.93 18.29
CA TRP A 309 -15.59 -52.05 18.24
C TRP A 309 -16.18 -50.65 18.06
N ILE A 310 -17.00 -50.46 17.03
CA ILE A 310 -17.74 -49.22 16.78
C ILE A 310 -19.09 -49.32 17.49
N LEU A 311 -19.35 -48.41 18.43
CA LEU A 311 -20.70 -48.16 18.95
C LEU A 311 -21.41 -47.19 17.99
N VAL A 312 -22.45 -47.68 17.31
CA VAL A 312 -23.30 -46.85 16.43
C VAL A 312 -24.52 -46.38 17.23
N PHE A 313 -24.63 -45.08 17.48
CA PHE A 313 -25.91 -44.48 17.85
C PHE A 313 -26.75 -44.28 16.58
N CYS A 314 -27.89 -44.95 16.52
CA CYS A 314 -28.87 -44.81 15.46
C CYS A 314 -30.05 -43.99 16.01
N THR A 315 -30.19 -42.74 15.58
CA THR A 315 -31.43 -41.97 15.75
C THR A 315 -32.13 -41.86 14.41
N LEU A 316 -33.46 -42.02 14.40
CA LEU A 316 -34.28 -41.99 13.20
C LEU A 316 -34.24 -40.62 12.51
N SER A 317 -33.33 -40.44 11.54
CA SER A 317 -33.62 -39.91 10.20
C SER A 317 -32.31 -39.66 9.43
N ALA A 318 -32.16 -40.43 8.35
CA ALA A 318 -31.14 -40.34 7.29
C ALA A 318 -29.69 -40.79 7.61
N LEU A 319 -29.25 -41.72 6.77
CA LEU A 319 -27.97 -42.41 6.72
C LEU A 319 -26.99 -41.60 5.85
N ALA A 320 -25.78 -41.30 6.34
CA ALA A 320 -24.66 -40.89 5.50
C ALA A 320 -23.48 -41.84 5.76
N ILE A 321 -23.25 -42.76 4.82
CA ILE A 321 -22.04 -43.60 4.78
C ILE A 321 -21.00 -42.83 3.99
N VAL A 322 -19.90 -42.44 4.64
CA VAL A 322 -18.69 -41.99 3.95
C VAL A 322 -17.63 -43.07 4.14
N LEU A 323 -17.34 -43.80 3.06
CA LEU A 323 -16.21 -44.73 2.98
C LEU A 323 -15.06 -44.03 2.26
N TYR A 324 -13.90 -43.92 2.89
CA TYR A 324 -12.65 -43.67 2.18
C TYR A 324 -11.54 -44.64 2.57
N LYS A 325 -10.74 -44.91 1.54
CA LYS A 325 -9.92 -46.10 1.30
C LYS A 325 -8.46 -45.79 1.61
N GLY A 326 -7.84 -46.53 2.54
CA GLY A 326 -6.38 -46.52 2.75
C GLY A 326 -5.74 -47.81 2.26
N LYS A 327 -4.93 -47.74 1.18
CA LYS A 327 -4.04 -48.83 0.76
C LYS A 327 -2.97 -49.04 1.83
N SER A 328 -2.73 -50.29 2.24
CA SER A 328 -1.48 -50.69 2.87
C SER A 328 -0.80 -51.77 2.01
N ARG A 329 0.49 -51.56 1.72
CA ARG A 329 1.37 -52.49 1.00
C ARG A 329 1.93 -53.52 1.98
N ILE A 330 1.83 -54.79 1.59
CA ILE A 330 2.85 -55.87 1.62
C ILE A 330 3.79 -55.90 2.85
N ARG A 331 3.65 -56.91 3.71
CA ARG A 331 4.34 -58.21 3.60
C ARG A 331 3.51 -59.29 4.27
#